data_AF-A0A2H6GKS8-F1
#
_entry.id   AF-A0A2H6GKS8-F1
#
_cell.length_a   1.000
_cell.length_b   1.000
_cell.length_c   1.000
_cell.angle_alpha   90.00
_cell.angle_beta   90.00
_cell.angle_gamma   90.00
#
_symmetry.space_group_name_H-M   'P 1'
#
loop_
_entity.id
_entity.type
_entity.pdbx_description
1 polymer ?
#
loop_
_entity_poly.entity_id
_entity_poly.type
_entity_poly.pdbx_seq_one_letter_code
_entity_poly.pdbx_strand_id
1 'polypeptide(L)'
;MTDRITGGLLLLITLGYAYMGYHFKVGFMADPIGPKAFPLLITGLLFLFILYILIRPDPEPQWPGLKIWLNMALVLFSLVIYAYALVPLGFIATTTLEVTILAVIFKGQL
;
A
#
# COMPACT_ATOMS: atom_id res chain seq x y z
N MET A 1 0.07 -14.56 15.43
CA MET A 1 0.84 -15.31 14.42
C MET A 1 0.90 -14.51 13.13
N THR A 2 -0.21 -13.90 12.70
CA THR A 2 -0.26 -13.01 11.53
C THR A 2 0.83 -11.93 11.56
N ASP A 3 1.00 -11.21 12.67
CA ASP A 3 1.98 -10.13 12.79
C ASP A 3 3.43 -10.58 12.60
N ARG A 4 3.78 -11.79 13.05
CA ARG A 4 5.13 -12.33 12.89
C ARG A 4 5.40 -12.74 11.44
N ILE A 5 4.39 -13.29 10.76
CA ILE A 5 4.49 -13.65 9.34
C ILE A 5 4.59 -12.38 8.49
N THR A 6 3.71 -11.41 8.73
CA THR A 6 3.72 -10.10 8.06
C THR A 6 5.02 -9.36 8.32
N GLY A 7 5.45 -9.27 9.58
CA GLY A 7 6.72 -8.65 9.96
C GLY A 7 7.93 -9.34 9.32
N GLY A 8 7.96 -10.67 9.27
CA GLY A 8 9.02 -11.42 8.61
C GLY A 8 9.08 -11.18 7.10
N LEU A 9 7.92 -11.15 6.44
CA LEU A 9 7.82 -10.85 5.02
C LEU A 9 8.26 -9.40 4.72
N LEU A 10 7.78 -8.44 5.51
CA LEU A 10 8.17 -7.04 5.39
C LEU A 10 9.66 -6.84 5.65
N LEU A 11 10.25 -7.61 6.57
CA LEU A 11 11.69 -7.58 6.85
C LEU A 11 12.49 -8.01 5.62
N LEU A 12 12.09 -9.11 4.96
CA LEU A 12 12.73 -9.59 3.73
C LEU A 12 12.64 -8.54 2.62
N ILE A 13 11.47 -7.94 2.41
CA ILE A 13 11.28 -6.87 1.42
C ILE A 13 12.18 -5.67 1.74
N THR A 14 12.23 -5.26 3.00
CA THR A 14 13.04 -4.12 3.45
C THR A 14 14.52 -4.36 3.25
N LEU A 15 15.03 -5.55 3.56
CA LEU A 15 16.42 -5.92 3.32
C LEU A 15 16.75 -5.96 1.81
N GLY A 16 15.83 -6.45 0.98
CA GLY A 16 15.98 -6.41 -0.48
C GLY A 16 16.06 -4.97 -1.01
N TYR A 17 15.20 -4.08 -0.50
CA TYR A 17 15.22 -2.66 -0.87
C TYR A 17 16.51 -1.97 -0.41
N ALA A 18 16.98 -2.27 0.81
CA ALA A 18 18.27 -1.82 1.33
C ALA A 18 19.43 -2.20 0.39
N TYR A 19 19.45 -3.46 -0.02
CA TYR A 19 20.47 -4.02 -0.88
C TYR A 19 20.49 -3.31 -2.25
N MET A 20 19.32 -3.12 -2.86
CA MET A 20 19.20 -2.39 -4.13
C MET A 20 19.64 -0.92 -4.00
N GLY A 21 19.20 -0.23 -2.94
CA GLY A 21 19.56 1.16 -2.68
C GLY A 21 21.06 1.36 -2.45
N TYR A 22 21.69 0.45 -1.70
CA TYR A 22 23.12 0.49 -1.43
C TYR A 22 23.96 0.29 -2.71
N HIS A 23 23.58 -0.68 -3.55
CA HIS A 23 24.28 -1.03 -4.79
C HIS A 23 23.91 -0.17 -5.99
N PHE A 24 22.98 0.78 -5.83
CA PHE A 24 22.63 1.70 -6.90
C PHE A 24 23.89 2.43 -7.43
N LYS A 25 23.98 2.73 -8.72
CA LYS A 25 25.14 3.47 -9.24
C LYS A 25 24.72 4.90 -9.50
N VAL A 26 25.44 5.84 -8.89
CA VAL A 26 25.24 7.28 -9.10
C VAL A 26 26.10 7.76 -10.27
N GLY A 27 25.53 8.63 -11.10
CA GLY A 27 26.26 9.26 -12.21
C GLY A 27 27.34 10.22 -11.72
N PHE A 28 28.26 10.57 -12.62
CA PHE A 28 29.45 11.39 -12.31
C PHE A 28 29.13 12.82 -11.83
N MET A 29 27.93 13.34 -12.13
CA MET A 29 27.40 14.61 -11.60
C MET A 29 26.23 14.37 -10.64
N ALA A 30 26.43 13.55 -9.61
CA ALA A 30 25.44 13.39 -8.55
C ALA A 30 25.69 14.41 -7.43
N ASP A 31 24.60 14.97 -6.88
CA ASP A 31 24.65 15.82 -5.70
C ASP A 31 25.40 15.14 -4.53
N PRO A 32 26.00 15.91 -3.59
CA PRO A 32 26.80 15.36 -2.49
C PRO A 32 26.09 14.30 -1.63
N ILE A 33 24.76 14.42 -1.50
CA ILE A 33 23.92 13.50 -0.75
C ILE A 33 23.54 12.27 -1.60
N GLY A 34 23.46 12.44 -2.92
CA GLY A 34 23.14 11.41 -3.90
C GLY A 34 21.71 10.83 -3.79
N PRO A 35 21.14 10.32 -4.89
CA PRO A 35 19.82 9.67 -4.89
C PRO A 35 19.70 8.43 -3.99
N LYS A 36 20.81 7.93 -3.43
CA LYS A 36 20.82 6.77 -2.51
C LYS A 36 20.36 7.11 -1.10
N ALA A 37 20.56 8.35 -0.65
CA ALA A 37 20.27 8.71 0.74
C ALA A 37 18.79 8.53 1.07
N PHE A 38 17.91 8.92 0.17
CA PHE A 38 16.47 8.81 0.38
C PHE A 38 16.00 7.35 0.52
N PRO A 39 16.29 6.42 -0.42
CA PRO A 39 15.98 5.00 -0.27
C PRO A 39 16.54 4.38 1.01
N LEU A 40 17.79 4.70 1.38
CA LEU A 40 18.43 4.13 2.56
C LEU A 40 17.82 4.66 3.87
N LEU A 41 17.44 5.94 3.92
CA LEU A 41 16.73 6.51 5.07
C LEU A 41 15.37 5.83 5.28
N ILE A 42 14.59 5.67 4.22
CA ILE A 42 13.27 5.01 4.31
C ILE A 42 13.44 3.54 4.74
N THR A 43 14.44 2.84 4.20
CA THR A 43 14.79 1.48 4.63
C THR A 43 15.06 1.43 6.13
N GLY A 44 15.87 2.37 6.66
CA GLY A 44 16.21 2.41 8.07
C GLY A 44 14.97 2.57 8.97
N LEU A 45 14.07 3.47 8.60
CA LEU A 45 12.81 3.67 9.32
C LEU A 45 11.90 2.44 9.25
N LEU A 46 11.74 1.85 8.07
CA LEU A 46 10.96 0.62 7.88
C LEU A 46 11.51 -0.52 8.73
N PHE A 47 12.82 -0.70 8.75
CA PHE A 47 13.47 -1.73 9.55
C PHE A 47 13.14 -1.58 11.04
N LEU A 48 13.19 -0.36 11.58
CA LEU A 48 12.84 -0.09 12.97
C LEU A 48 11.36 -0.42 13.29
N PHE A 49 10.43 -0.02 12.42
CA PHE A 49 9.01 -0.34 12.62
C PHE A 49 8.72 -1.84 12.51
N ILE A 50 9.38 -2.54 11.59
CA ILE A 50 9.23 -3.98 11.44
C ILE A 50 9.79 -4.72 12.66
N LEU A 51 10.95 -4.28 13.18
CA LEU A 51 11.47 -4.83 14.44
C LEU A 51 10.48 -4.62 15.59
N TYR A 52 9.83 -3.46 15.66
CA TYR A 52 8.80 -3.21 16.67
C TYR A 52 7.65 -4.22 16.57
N ILE A 53 7.08 -4.44 15.38
CA ILE A 53 6.00 -5.41 15.14
C ILE A 53 6.44 -6.85 15.49
N LEU A 54 7.68 -7.21 15.19
CA LEU A 54 8.22 -8.54 15.49
C LEU A 54 8.43 -8.77 16.99
N ILE A 55 8.92 -7.76 17.70
CA ILE A 55 9.18 -7.82 19.15
C ILE A 55 7.87 -7.75 19.95
N ARG A 56 6.93 -6.91 19.51
CA ARG A 56 5.63 -6.68 20.16
C ARG A 56 4.48 -6.91 19.18
N PRO A 57 4.13 -8.17 18.89
CA PRO A 57 2.95 -8.47 18.11
C PRO A 57 1.67 -8.11 18.89
N ASP A 58 0.67 -7.62 18.18
CA ASP A 58 -0.66 -7.33 18.71
C ASP A 58 -1.49 -8.62 18.84
N PRO A 59 -2.66 -8.56 19.52
CA PRO A 59 -3.61 -9.68 19.54
C PRO A 59 -4.01 -10.12 18.13
N GLU A 60 -4.31 -11.42 17.95
CA GLU A 60 -4.65 -11.95 16.63
C GLU A 60 -5.80 -11.16 15.99
N PRO A 61 -5.65 -10.72 14.73
CA PRO A 61 -6.68 -9.95 14.08
C PRO A 61 -7.90 -10.84 13.81
N GLN A 62 -9.09 -10.27 14.01
CA GLN A 62 -10.31 -10.87 13.54
C GLN A 62 -10.39 -10.70 12.03
N TRP A 63 -10.18 -11.80 11.31
CA TRP A 63 -10.23 -11.76 9.86
C TRP A 63 -11.65 -11.44 9.37
N PRO A 64 -11.78 -10.56 8.36
CA PRO A 64 -13.06 -10.24 7.79
C PRO A 64 -13.74 -11.49 7.23
N GLY A 65 -15.04 -11.62 7.49
CA GLY A 65 -15.87 -12.67 6.89
C GLY A 65 -16.00 -12.48 5.37
N LEU A 66 -16.46 -13.53 4.67
CA LEU A 66 -16.58 -13.57 3.20
C LEU A 66 -17.26 -12.34 2.59
N LYS A 67 -18.27 -11.79 3.27
CA LYS A 67 -18.98 -10.59 2.80
C LYS A 67 -18.06 -9.37 2.62
N ILE A 68 -17.14 -9.14 3.54
CA ILE A 68 -16.22 -8.01 3.46
C ILE A 68 -15.24 -8.23 2.29
N TRP A 69 -14.77 -9.46 2.08
CA TRP A 69 -13.94 -9.81 0.92
C TRP A 69 -14.66 -9.56 -0.41
N LEU A 70 -15.95 -9.92 -0.51
CA LEU A 70 -16.76 -9.63 -1.69
C LEU A 70 -16.92 -8.12 -1.90
N ASN A 71 -17.17 -7.36 -0.84
CA ASN A 71 -17.22 -5.90 -0.93
C ASN A 71 -15.89 -5.31 -1.42
N MET A 72 -14.75 -5.78 -0.92
CA MET A 72 -13.43 -5.33 -1.38
C MET A 72 -13.20 -5.67 -2.87
N ALA A 73 -13.61 -6.85 -3.32
CA ALA A 73 -13.53 -7.23 -4.73
C ALA A 73 -14.42 -6.33 -5.62
N LEU A 74 -15.63 -5.99 -5.16
CA LEU A 74 -16.52 -5.06 -5.85
C LEU A 74 -15.91 -3.64 -5.93
N VAL A 75 -15.29 -3.15 -4.86
CA VAL A 75 -14.60 -1.86 -4.83
C VAL A 75 -13.41 -1.85 -5.81
N LEU A 76 -12.60 -2.91 -5.84
CA LEU A 76 -11.51 -3.02 -6.80
C LEU A 76 -12.04 -3.00 -8.24
N PHE A 77 -13.12 -3.72 -8.50
CA PHE A 77 -13.74 -3.76 -9.82
C PHE A 77 -14.35 -2.40 -10.22
N SER A 78 -15.00 -1.69 -9.30
CA SER A 78 -15.55 -0.36 -9.57
C SER A 78 -14.44 0.65 -9.87
N LEU A 79 -13.32 0.60 -9.16
CA LEU A 79 -12.15 1.46 -9.44
C LEU A 79 -11.53 1.20 -10.82
N VAL A 80 -11.54 -0.06 -11.30
CA VAL A 80 -11.12 -0.37 -12.67
C VAL A 80 -12.09 0.27 -13.68
N ILE A 81 -13.40 0.14 -13.46
CA ILE A 81 -14.41 0.80 -14.29
C ILE A 81 -14.23 2.33 -14.27
N TYR A 82 -14.02 2.92 -13.09
CA TYR A 82 -13.75 4.34 -12.90
C TYR A 82 -12.58 4.80 -13.78
N ALA A 83 -11.45 4.07 -13.76
CA ALA A 83 -10.28 4.41 -14.55
C ALA A 83 -10.57 4.48 -16.06
N TYR A 84 -11.37 3.55 -16.59
CA TYR A 84 -11.75 3.54 -18.00
C TYR A 84 -12.86 4.56 -18.33
N ALA A 85 -13.76 4.84 -17.39
CA ALA A 85 -14.88 5.76 -17.56
C ALA A 85 -14.46 7.23 -17.42
N LEU A 86 -13.30 7.52 -16.84
CA LEU A 86 -12.83 8.89 -16.58
C LEU A 86 -12.63 9.70 -17.87
N VAL A 87 -12.07 9.08 -18.91
CA VAL A 87 -11.85 9.72 -20.22
C VAL A 87 -13.16 10.01 -20.98
N PRO A 88 -14.07 9.03 -21.17
CA PRO A 88 -15.29 9.27 -21.95
C PRO A 88 -16.36 10.12 -21.24
N LEU A 89 -16.50 10.01 -19.91
CA LEU A 89 -17.57 10.70 -19.16
C LEU A 89 -17.08 11.95 -18.41
N GLY A 90 -15.77 12.12 -18.26
CA GLY A 90 -15.18 13.23 -17.52
C GLY A 90 -15.21 13.04 -16.00
N PHE A 91 -14.48 13.90 -15.28
CA PHE A 91 -14.22 13.71 -13.85
C PHE A 91 -15.48 13.75 -12.99
N ILE A 92 -16.37 14.73 -13.19
CA ILE A 92 -17.53 14.96 -12.31
C ILE A 92 -18.50 13.78 -12.40
N ALA A 93 -18.90 13.38 -13.62
CA ALA A 93 -19.85 12.30 -13.82
C ALA A 93 -19.30 10.96 -13.31
N THR A 94 -18.06 10.62 -13.68
CA THR A 94 -17.43 9.35 -13.28
C THR A 94 -17.20 9.27 -11.78
N THR A 95 -16.76 10.35 -11.13
CA THR A 95 -16.54 10.37 -9.67
C THR A 95 -17.85 10.34 -8.90
N THR A 96 -18.89 11.04 -9.38
CA THR A 96 -20.22 10.97 -8.75
C THR A 96 -20.76 9.54 -8.78
N LEU A 97 -20.62 8.86 -9.92
CA LEU A 97 -21.02 7.46 -10.05
C LEU A 97 -20.24 6.56 -9.08
N GLU A 98 -18.92 6.68 -9.05
CA GLU A 98 -18.06 5.84 -8.18
C GLU A 98 -18.38 6.05 -6.70
N VAL A 99 -18.48 7.29 -6.24
CA VAL A 99 -18.84 7.58 -4.84
C VAL A 99 -20.22 7.02 -4.50
N THR A 100 -21.18 7.10 -5.41
CA THR A 100 -22.51 6.50 -5.21
C THR A 100 -22.42 4.97 -5.09
N ILE A 101 -21.63 4.31 -5.93
CA ILE A 101 -21.38 2.86 -5.86
C ILE A 101 -20.76 2.48 -4.52
N LEU A 102 -19.73 3.21 -4.08
CA LEU A 102 -19.07 2.98 -2.79
C LEU A 102 -20.03 3.17 -1.62
N ALA A 103 -20.86 4.22 -1.64
CA ALA A 103 -21.88 4.44 -0.63
C ALA A 103 -22.85 3.25 -0.54
N VAL A 104 -23.30 2.71 -1.68
CA VAL A 104 -24.17 1.52 -1.70
C VAL A 104 -23.47 0.27 -1.13
N ILE A 105 -22.22 0.00 -1.52
CA ILE A 105 -21.44 -1.17 -1.06
C ILE A 105 -21.29 -1.16 0.47
N PHE A 106 -21.04 0.03 1.05
CA PHE A 106 -20.83 0.20 2.49
C PHE A 106 -22.10 0.58 3.27
N LYS A 107 -23.27 0.61 2.62
CA LYS A 107 -24.55 1.05 3.20
C LYS A 107 -24.48 2.46 3.81
N GLY A 108 -23.69 3.35 3.20
CA GLY A 108 -23.73 4.77 3.50
C GLY A 108 -25.14 5.30 3.27
N GLN A 109 -25.66 6.09 4.22
CA GLN A 109 -26.91 6.80 4.02
C GLN A 109 -26.67 7.86 2.93
N LEU A 110 -27.37 7.72 1.80
CA LEU A 110 -27.37 8.68 0.69
C LEU A 110 -28.33 9.84 0.98
#